data_AF-A0A1I1RPI3-F1
#
_entry.id   AF-A0A1I1RPI3-F1
#
_cell.length_a   1.000
_cell.length_b   1.000
_cell.length_c   1.000
_cell.angle_alpha   90.00
_cell.angle_beta   90.00
_cell.angle_gamma   90.00
#
_symmetry.space_group_name_H-M   'P 1'
#
loop_
_entity.id
_entity.type
_entity.pdbx_description
1 polymer ?
#
loop_
_entity_poly.entity_id
_entity_poly.type
_entity_poly.pdbx_seq_one_letter_code
_entity_poly.pdbx_strand_id
1 'polypeptide(L)'
;MNYLDQFQQLSEQRKRIDDLVTNLNLDYINKIKGRFVNEKDPYMQAEVSFSFRMRALGFHLGAMLTYLESIPQRLQDLHYESRKAGLSPMSLYIGEEFAIDVLHLFKSVLFNLVSFIDYTGTLVCCCFEQQNIQKWDGLKSACDSKENLLSRLKLSSSVKLFEKELVNRIYKLRSVVIHNRNIWVNINTKWDLMNSKYEVTILAPQAEVKKFSELSI
;
A
#
# COMPACT_ATOMS: atom_id res chain seq x y z
N MET A 1 -14.13 13.08 7.00
CA MET A 1 -14.39 12.08 5.94
C MET A 1 -14.33 10.72 6.63
N ASN A 2 -15.36 9.87 6.50
CA ASN A 2 -15.38 8.57 7.16
C ASN A 2 -14.41 7.60 6.45
N TYR A 3 -13.72 6.72 7.17
CA TYR A 3 -12.81 5.72 6.56
C TYR A 3 -13.56 4.78 5.60
N LEU A 4 -14.84 4.53 5.85
CA LEU A 4 -15.74 3.80 4.95
C LEU A 4 -15.85 4.45 3.57
N ASP A 5 -16.00 5.78 3.51
CA ASP A 5 -16.11 6.50 2.24
C ASP A 5 -14.80 6.42 1.44
N GLN A 6 -13.66 6.55 2.14
CA GLN A 6 -12.33 6.43 1.54
C GLN A 6 -12.08 5.01 1.01
N PHE A 7 -12.49 3.99 1.78
CA PHE A 7 -12.36 2.59 1.37
C PHE A 7 -13.24 2.25 0.15
N GLN A 8 -14.43 2.85 0.07
CA GLN A 8 -15.31 2.69 -1.08
C GLN A 8 -14.71 3.31 -2.35
N GLN A 9 -14.18 4.53 -2.27
CA GLN A 9 -13.48 5.18 -3.39
C GLN A 9 -12.29 4.34 -3.88
N LEU A 10 -11.52 3.77 -2.95
CA LEU A 10 -10.40 2.88 -3.30
C LEU A 10 -10.87 1.60 -3.98
N SER A 11 -12.01 1.06 -3.56
CA SER A 11 -12.62 -0.13 -4.17
C SER A 11 -13.05 0.14 -5.62
N GLU A 12 -13.60 1.31 -5.91
CA GLU A 12 -13.94 1.74 -7.28
C GLU A 12 -12.69 1.91 -8.16
N GLN A 13 -11.65 2.55 -7.62
CA GLN A 13 -10.37 2.70 -8.32
C GLN A 13 -9.72 1.34 -8.62
N ARG A 14 -9.77 0.41 -7.67
CA ARG A 14 -9.30 -0.96 -7.88
C ARG A 14 -10.03 -1.63 -9.03
N LYS A 15 -11.37 -1.53 -9.08
CA LYS A 15 -12.17 -2.11 -10.17
C LYS A 15 -11.71 -1.57 -11.53
N ARG A 16 -11.45 -0.27 -11.63
CA ARG A 16 -10.92 0.33 -12.85
C ARG A 16 -9.55 -0.26 -13.26
N ILE A 17 -8.68 -0.59 -12.31
CA ILE A 17 -7.41 -1.25 -12.60
C ILE A 17 -7.63 -2.69 -13.06
N ASP A 18 -8.53 -3.44 -12.41
CA ASP A 18 -8.93 -4.80 -12.82
C ASP A 18 -9.43 -4.81 -14.29
N ASP A 19 -10.25 -3.81 -14.67
CA ASP A 19 -10.76 -3.67 -16.05
C ASP A 19 -9.62 -3.37 -17.05
N LEU A 20 -8.67 -2.49 -16.68
CA LEU A 20 -7.51 -2.17 -17.52
C LEU A 20 -6.59 -3.39 -17.72
N VAL A 21 -6.36 -4.18 -16.68
CA VAL A 21 -5.56 -5.41 -16.77
C VAL A 21 -6.26 -6.47 -17.59
N THR A 22 -7.59 -6.59 -17.45
CA THR A 22 -8.38 -7.48 -18.32
C THR A 22 -8.19 -7.12 -19.80
N ASN A 23 -8.25 -5.83 -20.14
CA ASN A 23 -7.99 -5.37 -21.50
C ASN A 23 -6.55 -5.64 -21.94
N LEU A 24 -5.56 -5.44 -21.06
CA LEU A 24 -4.17 -5.75 -21.35
C LEU A 24 -3.96 -7.25 -21.60
N ASN A 25 -4.62 -8.13 -20.85
CA ASN A 25 -4.56 -9.58 -21.03
C ASN A 25 -5.08 -9.98 -22.41
N LEU A 26 -6.21 -9.40 -22.84
CA LEU A 26 -6.78 -9.64 -24.16
C LEU A 26 -5.84 -9.16 -25.27
N ASP A 27 -5.25 -7.97 -25.11
CA ASP A 27 -4.29 -7.44 -26.07
C ASP A 27 -2.99 -8.26 -26.10
N TYR A 28 -2.51 -8.73 -24.95
CA TYR A 28 -1.34 -9.58 -24.88
C TYR A 28 -1.54 -10.91 -25.62
N ILE A 29 -2.66 -11.60 -25.36
CA ILE A 29 -2.98 -12.87 -26.02
C ILE A 29 -3.16 -12.68 -27.53
N ASN A 30 -3.96 -11.69 -27.93
CA ASN A 30 -4.39 -11.55 -29.33
C ASN A 30 -3.37 -10.82 -30.20
N LYS A 31 -2.78 -9.73 -29.71
CA LYS A 31 -1.95 -8.82 -30.51
C LYS A 31 -0.45 -9.03 -30.31
N ILE A 32 -0.03 -9.44 -29.12
CA ILE A 32 1.41 -9.62 -28.80
C ILE A 32 1.83 -11.06 -29.03
N LYS A 33 1.14 -12.04 -28.43
CA LYS A 33 1.47 -13.46 -28.58
C LYS A 33 0.81 -14.13 -29.76
N GLY A 34 -0.35 -13.63 -30.20
CA GLY A 34 -1.09 -14.20 -31.33
C GLY A 34 -1.56 -15.64 -31.09
N ARG A 35 -1.57 -16.09 -29.82
CA ARG A 35 -1.97 -17.44 -29.41
C ARG A 35 -2.35 -17.46 -27.94
N PHE A 36 -3.14 -18.46 -27.55
CA PHE A 36 -3.38 -18.73 -26.14
C PHE A 36 -2.07 -19.04 -25.41
N VAL A 37 -1.91 -18.43 -24.24
CA VAL A 37 -0.79 -18.65 -23.33
C VAL A 37 -1.26 -19.50 -22.14
N ASN A 38 -0.34 -20.29 -21.58
CA ASN A 38 -0.63 -21.11 -20.41
C ASN A 38 -0.02 -20.47 -19.14
N GLU A 39 -0.26 -21.10 -18.00
CA GLU A 39 0.22 -20.68 -16.67
C GLU A 39 1.75 -20.59 -16.53
N LYS A 40 2.52 -21.16 -17.46
CA LYS A 40 3.99 -21.07 -17.49
C LYS A 40 4.49 -19.84 -18.26
N ASP A 41 3.62 -19.13 -18.97
CA ASP A 41 4.00 -17.89 -19.64
C ASP A 41 4.35 -16.82 -18.59
N PRO A 42 5.51 -16.14 -18.72
CA PRO A 42 5.94 -15.15 -17.74
C PRO A 42 4.92 -14.03 -17.50
N TYR A 43 4.16 -13.64 -18.53
CA TYR A 43 3.11 -12.65 -18.39
C TYR A 43 1.97 -13.15 -17.50
N MET A 44 1.53 -14.41 -17.69
CA MET A 44 0.47 -14.99 -16.88
C MET A 44 0.89 -15.11 -15.41
N GLN A 45 2.15 -15.49 -15.15
CA GLN A 45 2.68 -15.52 -13.79
C GLN A 45 2.75 -14.13 -13.15
N ALA A 46 3.15 -13.12 -13.93
CA ALA A 46 3.19 -11.73 -13.50
C ALA A 46 1.79 -11.16 -13.24
N GLU A 47 0.81 -11.49 -14.08
CA GLU A 47 -0.60 -11.08 -13.94
C GLU A 47 -1.21 -11.68 -12.67
N VAL A 48 -1.07 -12.98 -12.46
CA VAL A 48 -1.56 -13.64 -11.23
C VAL A 48 -0.95 -12.98 -9.99
N SER A 49 0.35 -12.69 -10.03
CA SER A 49 1.05 -12.03 -8.93
C SER A 49 0.60 -10.58 -8.73
N PHE A 50 0.43 -9.83 -9.81
CA PHE A 50 -0.13 -8.47 -9.80
C PHE A 50 -1.52 -8.46 -9.14
N SER A 51 -2.41 -9.31 -9.64
CA SER A 51 -3.79 -9.43 -9.18
C SER A 51 -3.85 -9.86 -7.72
N PHE A 52 -3.00 -10.79 -7.30
CA PHE A 52 -2.85 -11.18 -5.91
C PHE A 52 -2.41 -10.01 -5.02
N ARG A 53 -1.37 -9.26 -5.42
CA ARG A 53 -0.87 -8.11 -4.65
C ARG A 53 -1.88 -6.98 -4.53
N MET A 54 -2.65 -6.71 -5.59
CA MET A 54 -3.69 -5.70 -5.54
C MET A 54 -4.84 -6.09 -4.60
N ARG A 55 -5.27 -7.36 -4.62
CA ARG A 55 -6.27 -7.86 -3.66
C ARG A 55 -5.75 -7.81 -2.22
N ALA A 56 -4.51 -8.26 -2.01
CA ALA A 56 -3.87 -8.23 -0.70
C ALA A 56 -3.74 -6.79 -0.17
N LEU A 57 -3.37 -5.83 -1.02
CA LEU A 57 -3.32 -4.41 -0.66
C LEU A 57 -4.67 -3.91 -0.15
N GLY A 58 -5.75 -4.17 -0.88
CA GLY A 58 -7.11 -3.80 -0.47
C GLY A 58 -7.53 -4.47 0.85
N PHE A 59 -7.25 -5.77 1.00
CA PHE A 59 -7.56 -6.52 2.22
C PHE A 59 -6.82 -5.97 3.44
N HIS A 60 -5.50 -5.78 3.35
CA HIS A 60 -4.70 -5.29 4.46
C HIS A 60 -5.02 -3.83 4.81
N LEU A 61 -5.35 -3.01 3.82
CA LEU A 61 -5.81 -1.64 4.06
C LEU A 61 -7.15 -1.63 4.79
N GLY A 62 -8.11 -2.45 4.34
CA GLY A 62 -9.39 -2.62 5.03
C GLY A 62 -9.21 -3.07 6.48
N ALA A 63 -8.36 -4.09 6.71
CA ALA A 63 -8.04 -4.57 8.05
C ALA A 63 -7.42 -3.47 8.93
N MET A 64 -6.54 -2.64 8.38
CA MET A 64 -5.95 -1.49 9.09
C MET A 64 -7.00 -0.46 9.50
N LEU A 65 -7.92 -0.12 8.58
CA LEU A 65 -8.98 0.85 8.85
C LEU A 65 -9.97 0.33 9.89
N THR A 66 -10.44 -0.92 9.76
CA THR A 66 -11.31 -1.57 10.76
C THR A 66 -10.62 -1.63 12.13
N TYR A 67 -9.32 -1.93 12.16
CA TYR A 67 -8.56 -1.95 13.41
C TYR A 67 -8.56 -0.56 14.04
N LEU A 68 -8.22 0.50 13.28
CA LEU A 68 -8.22 1.88 13.76
C LEU A 68 -9.58 2.32 14.31
N GLU A 69 -10.67 1.98 13.62
CA GLU A 69 -12.04 2.27 14.07
C GLU A 69 -12.40 1.54 15.38
N SER A 70 -11.83 0.36 15.62
CA SER A 70 -12.10 -0.43 16.82
C SER A 70 -11.35 0.05 18.08
N ILE A 71 -10.25 0.80 17.93
CA ILE A 71 -9.37 1.17 19.05
C ILE A 71 -10.10 1.90 20.18
N PRO A 72 -10.97 2.90 19.92
CA PRO A 72 -11.67 3.62 20.99
C PRO A 72 -12.53 2.71 21.87
N GLN A 73 -13.29 1.79 21.26
CA GLN A 73 -14.12 0.85 21.99
C GLN A 73 -13.27 -0.14 22.79
N ARG A 74 -12.21 -0.69 22.17
CA ARG A 74 -11.30 -1.62 22.84
C ARG A 74 -10.61 -0.99 24.06
N LEU A 75 -10.23 0.29 23.97
CA LEU A 75 -9.71 1.03 25.12
C LEU A 75 -10.74 1.23 26.22
N GLN A 76 -11.98 1.53 25.84
CA GLN A 76 -13.07 1.66 26.80
C GLN A 76 -13.33 0.33 27.54
N ASP A 77 -13.36 -0.78 26.82
CA ASP A 77 -13.56 -2.12 27.38
C ASP A 77 -12.42 -2.48 28.35
N LEU A 78 -11.17 -2.28 27.93
CA LEU A 78 -9.99 -2.52 28.78
C LEU A 78 -9.98 -1.63 30.03
N HIS A 79 -10.40 -0.37 29.90
CA HIS A 79 -10.50 0.54 31.04
C HIS A 79 -11.61 0.10 32.02
N TYR A 80 -12.74 -0.38 31.51
CA TYR A 80 -13.82 -0.93 32.32
C TYR A 80 -13.38 -2.19 33.08
N GLU A 81 -12.72 -3.13 32.39
CA GLU A 81 -12.18 -4.35 32.99
C GLU A 81 -11.11 -4.06 34.05
N SER A 82 -10.20 -3.12 33.78
CA SER A 82 -9.17 -2.69 34.73
C SER A 82 -9.79 -2.14 36.02
N ARG A 83 -10.82 -1.30 35.91
CA ARG A 83 -11.56 -0.78 37.08
C ARG A 83 -12.26 -1.89 37.85
N LYS A 84 -12.89 -2.85 37.18
CA LYS A 84 -13.54 -4.01 37.81
C LYS A 84 -12.54 -4.88 38.59
N ALA A 85 -11.30 -4.97 38.09
CA ALA A 85 -10.21 -5.70 38.74
C ALA A 85 -9.48 -4.90 39.85
N GLY A 86 -9.86 -3.65 40.11
CA GLY A 86 -9.18 -2.78 41.08
C GLY A 86 -7.78 -2.31 40.64
N LEU A 87 -7.47 -2.43 39.35
CA LEU A 87 -6.18 -2.02 38.77
C LEU A 87 -6.24 -0.55 38.32
N SER A 88 -5.12 0.16 38.50
CA SER A 88 -4.96 1.50 37.93
C SER A 88 -5.01 1.41 36.40
N PRO A 89 -5.70 2.33 35.70
CA PRO A 89 -5.80 2.27 34.25
C PRO A 89 -4.43 2.46 33.59
N MET A 90 -3.85 1.35 33.09
CA MET A 90 -2.62 1.27 32.26
C MET A 90 -2.81 1.87 30.85
N SER A 91 -3.49 3.02 30.74
CA SER A 91 -3.91 3.63 29.48
C SER A 91 -2.75 3.96 28.53
N LEU A 92 -1.56 4.29 29.05
CA LEU A 92 -0.36 4.58 28.25
C LEU A 92 0.24 3.33 27.60
N TYR A 93 0.46 2.25 28.36
CA TYR A 93 1.06 1.01 27.84
C TYR A 93 0.15 0.33 26.80
N ILE A 94 -1.16 0.33 27.06
CA ILE A 94 -2.16 -0.20 26.13
C ILE A 94 -2.17 0.61 24.82
N GLY A 95 -1.96 1.92 24.89
CA GLY A 95 -1.86 2.78 23.71
C GLY A 95 -0.69 2.42 22.79
N GLU A 96 0.47 2.09 23.37
CA GLU A 96 1.65 1.67 22.60
C GLU A 96 1.43 0.35 21.84
N GLU A 97 0.70 -0.61 22.43
CA GLU A 97 0.38 -1.87 21.75
C GLU A 97 -0.52 -1.65 20.52
N PHE A 98 -1.56 -0.81 20.63
CA PHE A 98 -2.41 -0.44 19.50
C PHE A 98 -1.61 0.24 18.37
N ALA A 99 -0.69 1.12 18.76
CA ALA A 99 0.22 1.80 17.85
C ALA A 99 1.13 0.82 17.10
N ILE A 100 1.69 -0.16 17.80
CA ILE A 100 2.53 -1.21 17.22
C ILE A 100 1.73 -2.07 16.23
N ASP A 101 0.51 -2.47 16.56
CA ASP A 101 -0.35 -3.25 15.66
C ASP A 101 -0.68 -2.50 14.37
N VAL A 102 -1.02 -1.21 14.49
CA VAL A 102 -1.25 -0.35 13.32
C VAL A 102 0.01 -0.26 12.45
N LEU A 103 1.20 -0.14 13.06
CA LEU A 103 2.47 -0.12 12.32
C LEU A 103 2.73 -1.44 11.59
N HIS A 104 2.38 -2.59 12.18
CA HIS A 104 2.50 -3.89 11.51
C HIS A 104 1.56 -4.00 10.30
N LEU A 105 0.31 -3.56 10.45
CA LEU A 105 -0.66 -3.52 9.35
C LEU A 105 -0.18 -2.58 8.24
N PHE A 106 0.30 -1.40 8.59
CA PHE A 106 0.86 -0.44 7.63
C PHE A 106 2.08 -1.00 6.87
N LYS A 107 2.98 -1.72 7.56
CA LYS A 107 4.10 -2.43 6.92
C LYS A 107 3.60 -3.44 5.88
N SER A 108 2.53 -4.18 6.18
CA SER A 108 1.94 -5.12 5.23
C SER A 108 1.33 -4.42 4.02
N VAL A 109 0.62 -3.31 4.22
CA VAL A 109 0.08 -2.45 3.14
C VAL A 109 1.22 -2.00 2.23
N LEU A 110 2.28 -1.43 2.82
CA LEU A 110 3.42 -0.89 2.08
C LEU A 110 4.20 -1.97 1.32
N PHE A 111 4.34 -3.16 1.90
CA PHE A 111 4.95 -4.31 1.23
C PHE A 111 4.17 -4.74 0.00
N ASN A 112 2.83 -4.85 0.11
CA ASN A 112 1.99 -5.23 -1.02
C ASN A 112 1.94 -4.13 -2.09
N LEU A 113 1.98 -2.86 -1.69
CA LEU A 113 2.05 -1.72 -2.62
C LEU A 113 3.35 -1.71 -3.44
N VAL A 114 4.50 -1.90 -2.80
CA VAL A 114 5.79 -2.01 -3.52
C VAL A 114 5.81 -3.22 -4.43
N SER A 115 5.34 -4.37 -3.95
CA SER A 115 5.27 -5.58 -4.77
C SER A 115 4.34 -5.40 -5.98
N PHE A 116 3.20 -4.72 -5.80
CA PHE A 116 2.28 -4.36 -6.88
C PHE A 116 2.97 -3.50 -7.95
N ILE A 117 3.75 -2.50 -7.54
CA ILE A 117 4.54 -1.66 -8.46
C ILE A 117 5.58 -2.51 -9.21
N ASP A 118 6.29 -3.40 -8.52
CA ASP A 118 7.26 -4.30 -9.16
C ASP A 118 6.62 -5.21 -10.20
N TYR A 119 5.45 -5.81 -9.90
CA TYR A 119 4.74 -6.64 -10.88
C TYR A 119 4.13 -5.83 -12.02
N THR A 120 3.75 -4.57 -11.79
CA THR A 120 3.39 -3.65 -12.88
C THR A 120 4.56 -3.48 -13.85
N GLY A 121 5.77 -3.28 -13.31
CA GLY A 121 7.00 -3.21 -14.10
C GLY A 121 7.24 -4.48 -14.92
N THR A 122 7.09 -5.64 -14.29
CA THR A 122 7.23 -6.95 -14.94
C THR A 122 6.20 -7.15 -16.06
N LEU A 123 4.91 -6.83 -15.82
CA LEU A 123 3.85 -6.93 -16.84
C LEU A 123 4.19 -6.12 -18.09
N VAL A 124 4.60 -4.86 -17.89
CA VAL A 124 5.04 -3.99 -18.99
C VAL A 124 6.20 -4.64 -19.75
N CYS A 125 7.23 -5.14 -19.06
CA CYS A 125 8.38 -5.76 -19.70
C CYS A 125 8.00 -7.00 -20.52
N CYS A 126 7.05 -7.81 -20.03
CA CYS A 126 6.52 -8.95 -20.77
C CYS A 126 5.85 -8.55 -22.09
N CYS A 127 5.11 -7.43 -22.12
CA CYS A 127 4.47 -6.92 -23.34
C CYS A 127 5.47 -6.52 -24.44
N PHE A 128 6.72 -6.22 -24.09
CA PHE A 128 7.79 -5.87 -25.03
C PHE A 128 8.86 -6.95 -25.16
N GLU A 129 8.54 -8.17 -24.74
CA GLU A 129 9.43 -9.35 -24.77
C GLU A 129 10.76 -9.16 -24.04
N GLN A 130 10.82 -8.24 -23.08
CA GLN A 130 11.99 -7.98 -22.25
C GLN A 130 11.94 -8.82 -20.97
N GLN A 131 11.78 -10.14 -21.12
CA GLN A 131 11.48 -11.07 -20.01
C GLN A 131 12.59 -11.18 -18.95
N ASN A 132 13.82 -10.79 -19.30
CA ASN A 132 14.95 -10.73 -18.35
C ASN A 132 14.85 -9.54 -17.39
N ILE A 133 13.96 -8.59 -17.68
CA ILE A 133 13.74 -7.42 -16.83
C ILE A 133 12.65 -7.78 -15.83
N GLN A 134 13.08 -8.08 -14.62
CA GLN A 134 12.20 -8.34 -13.50
C GLN A 134 12.16 -7.07 -12.63
N LYS A 135 10.96 -6.61 -12.28
CA LYS A 135 10.69 -5.49 -11.36
C LYS A 135 10.80 -4.09 -11.95
N TRP A 136 10.36 -3.11 -11.16
CA TRP A 136 10.23 -1.71 -11.57
C TRP A 136 11.57 -1.05 -11.93
N ASP A 137 12.62 -1.27 -11.13
CA ASP A 137 13.96 -0.70 -11.39
C ASP A 137 14.53 -1.14 -12.73
N GLY A 138 14.24 -2.37 -13.14
CA GLY A 138 14.61 -2.89 -14.44
C GLY A 138 13.89 -2.16 -15.57
N LEU A 139 12.57 -2.00 -15.46
CA LEU A 139 11.77 -1.26 -16.44
C LEU A 139 12.27 0.19 -16.58
N LYS A 140 12.48 0.87 -15.45
CA LYS A 140 13.02 2.22 -15.41
C LYS A 140 14.36 2.30 -16.14
N SER A 141 15.29 1.41 -15.80
CA SER A 141 16.62 1.38 -16.41
C SER A 141 16.55 1.17 -17.94
N ALA A 142 15.62 0.34 -18.41
CA ALA A 142 15.36 0.17 -19.83
C ALA A 142 14.76 1.42 -20.49
N CYS A 143 13.89 2.16 -19.80
CA CYS A 143 13.38 3.43 -20.29
C CYS A 143 14.43 4.56 -20.30
N ASP A 144 15.51 4.44 -19.52
CA ASP A 144 16.62 5.39 -19.48
C ASP A 144 17.73 5.07 -20.50
N SER A 145 17.92 3.80 -20.85
CA SER A 145 18.92 3.38 -21.82
C SER A 145 18.51 3.71 -23.27
N LYS A 146 19.26 4.61 -23.92
CA LYS A 146 19.02 5.06 -25.30
C LYS A 146 19.03 3.92 -26.34
N GLU A 147 19.69 2.81 -26.01
CA GLU A 147 19.82 1.64 -26.87
C GLU A 147 18.60 0.72 -26.79
N ASN A 148 17.84 0.79 -25.70
CA ASN A 148 16.66 -0.05 -25.49
C ASN A 148 15.44 0.54 -26.21
N LEU A 149 14.63 -0.32 -26.84
CA LEU A 149 13.39 0.04 -27.53
C LEU A 149 12.45 0.86 -26.65
N LEU A 150 12.32 0.50 -25.37
CA LEU A 150 11.41 1.14 -24.43
C LEU A 150 11.70 2.64 -24.25
N SER A 151 12.97 3.05 -24.33
CA SER A 151 13.36 4.46 -24.20
C SER A 151 12.74 5.37 -25.26
N ARG A 152 12.41 4.83 -26.44
CA ARG A 152 11.89 5.56 -27.59
C ARG A 152 10.36 5.63 -27.63
N LEU A 153 9.68 4.89 -26.76
CA LEU A 153 8.22 4.83 -26.71
C LEU A 153 7.66 5.96 -25.84
N LYS A 154 6.41 6.38 -26.11
CA LYS A 154 5.68 7.33 -25.24
C LYS A 154 5.57 6.83 -23.79
N LEU A 155 5.54 5.52 -23.61
CA LEU A 155 5.51 4.87 -22.31
C LEU A 155 6.70 5.27 -21.42
N SER A 156 7.89 5.51 -21.98
CA SER A 156 9.06 5.89 -21.18
C SER A 156 8.84 7.18 -20.40
N SER A 157 8.10 8.14 -20.98
CA SER A 157 7.77 9.40 -20.33
C SER A 157 6.80 9.19 -19.17
N SER A 158 5.81 8.32 -19.34
CA SER A 158 4.87 7.94 -18.27
C SER A 158 5.57 7.20 -17.13
N VAL A 159 6.49 6.27 -17.45
CA VAL A 159 7.30 5.55 -16.44
C VAL A 159 8.15 6.54 -15.65
N LYS A 160 8.84 7.47 -16.31
CA LYS A 160 9.66 8.50 -15.65
C LYS A 160 8.85 9.43 -14.76
N LEU A 161 7.66 9.82 -15.21
CA LEU A 161 6.75 10.65 -14.43
C LEU A 161 6.30 9.91 -13.16
N PHE A 162 5.78 8.68 -13.33
CA PHE A 162 5.30 7.86 -12.21
C PHE A 162 6.41 7.52 -11.21
N GLU A 163 7.62 7.24 -11.70
CA GLU A 163 8.83 7.05 -10.91
C GLU A 163 9.15 8.26 -10.03
N LYS A 164 9.13 9.46 -10.63
CA LYS A 164 9.44 10.72 -9.95
C LYS A 164 8.36 11.11 -8.94
N GLU A 165 7.09 10.98 -9.32
CA GLU A 165 5.96 11.46 -8.52
C GLU A 165 5.62 10.52 -7.37
N LEU A 166 5.73 9.21 -7.58
CA LEU A 166 5.18 8.23 -6.64
C LEU A 166 6.19 7.16 -6.21
N VAL A 167 6.75 6.41 -7.15
CA VAL A 167 7.48 5.16 -6.81
C VAL A 167 8.69 5.44 -5.92
N ASN A 168 9.49 6.46 -6.24
CA ASN A 168 10.62 6.85 -5.41
C ASN A 168 10.22 7.21 -3.96
N ARG A 169 9.07 7.86 -3.78
CA ARG A 169 8.58 8.24 -2.45
C ARG A 169 8.16 6.99 -1.66
N ILE A 170 7.44 6.07 -2.30
CA ILE A 170 7.01 4.80 -1.70
C ILE A 170 8.21 3.92 -1.33
N TYR A 171 9.21 3.81 -2.21
CA TYR A 171 10.37 2.94 -1.96
C TYR A 171 11.23 3.49 -0.82
N LYS A 172 11.42 4.82 -0.77
CA LYS A 172 12.07 5.49 0.37
C LYS A 172 11.28 5.29 1.65
N LEU A 173 9.96 5.48 1.62
CA LEU A 173 9.08 5.25 2.77
C LEU A 173 9.22 3.81 3.29
N ARG A 174 9.20 2.81 2.40
CA ARG A 174 9.40 1.39 2.76
C ARG A 174 10.73 1.17 3.46
N SER A 175 11.81 1.72 2.93
CA SER A 175 13.12 1.62 3.56
C SER A 175 13.10 2.19 4.98
N VAL A 176 12.56 3.39 5.17
CA VAL A 176 12.47 4.03 6.49
C VAL A 176 11.63 3.21 7.46
N VAL A 177 10.44 2.74 7.05
CA VAL A 177 9.50 2.00 7.91
C VAL A 177 10.07 0.63 8.33
N ILE A 178 10.81 -0.06 7.45
CA ILE A 178 11.39 -1.38 7.76
C ILE A 178 12.56 -1.25 8.74
N HIS A 179 13.39 -0.22 8.59
CA HIS A 179 14.60 -0.07 9.41
C HIS A 179 14.36 0.65 10.74
N ASN A 180 13.34 1.52 10.83
CA ASN A 180 13.06 2.28 12.06
C ASN A 180 11.90 1.67 12.84
N ARG A 181 12.19 0.69 13.71
CA ARG A 181 11.19 0.05 14.59
C ARG A 181 10.59 1.00 15.64
N ASN A 182 11.31 2.04 16.05
CA ASN A 182 11.00 2.82 17.25
C ASN A 182 10.41 4.22 16.98
N ILE A 183 10.30 4.67 15.73
CA ILE A 183 10.13 6.11 15.42
C ILE A 183 8.70 6.47 14.98
N TRP A 184 7.86 5.48 14.65
CA TRP A 184 6.71 5.72 13.77
C TRP A 184 5.38 6.05 14.42
N VAL A 185 5.26 5.97 15.75
CA VAL A 185 3.93 6.03 16.35
C VAL A 185 3.90 6.90 17.58
N ASN A 186 3.51 8.16 17.37
CA ASN A 186 3.04 9.00 18.46
C ASN A 186 1.56 8.70 18.66
N ILE A 187 1.20 8.19 19.83
CA ILE A 187 -0.20 8.04 20.21
C ILE A 187 -0.59 9.17 21.16
N ASN A 188 -1.71 9.82 20.85
CA ASN A 188 -2.36 10.75 21.74
C ASN A 188 -3.71 10.14 22.15
N THR A 189 -3.91 9.97 23.45
CA THR A 189 -5.16 9.50 24.01
C THR A 189 -5.77 10.64 24.83
N LYS A 190 -7.03 10.97 24.53
CA LYS A 190 -7.84 11.88 25.34
C LYS A 190 -9.02 11.10 25.89
N TRP A 191 -9.34 11.33 27.14
CA TRP A 191 -10.55 10.80 27.75
C TRP A 191 -11.54 11.94 27.93
N ASP A 192 -12.64 11.88 27.20
CA ASP A 192 -13.81 12.70 27.46
C ASP A 192 -14.59 12.07 28.62
N LEU A 193 -14.38 12.64 29.80
CA LEU A 193 -15.07 12.26 31.04
C LEU A 193 -16.59 12.45 30.94
N MET A 194 -17.03 13.52 30.27
CA MET A 194 -18.44 13.90 30.19
C MET A 194 -19.24 12.91 29.35
N ASN A 195 -18.64 12.45 28.25
CA ASN A 195 -19.27 11.48 27.36
C ASN A 195 -18.79 10.03 27.62
N SER A 196 -17.90 9.83 28.58
CA SER A 196 -17.23 8.54 28.86
C SER A 196 -16.60 7.90 27.60
N LYS A 197 -15.99 8.72 26.74
CA LYS A 197 -15.41 8.30 25.45
C LYS A 197 -13.91 8.51 25.40
N TYR A 198 -13.20 7.56 24.80
CA TYR A 198 -11.81 7.74 24.43
C TYR A 198 -11.71 8.29 23.01
N GLU A 199 -10.91 9.34 22.85
CA GLU A 199 -10.41 9.77 21.55
C GLU A 199 -8.96 9.33 21.43
N VAL A 200 -8.65 8.63 20.34
CA VAL A 200 -7.30 8.14 20.08
C VAL A 200 -6.86 8.68 18.74
N THR A 201 -5.71 9.33 18.75
CA THR A 201 -5.06 9.79 17.52
C THR A 201 -3.72 9.10 17.41
N ILE A 202 -3.54 8.32 16.35
CA ILE A 202 -2.26 7.75 15.98
C ILE A 202 -1.65 8.64 14.89
N LEU A 203 -0.49 9.22 15.19
CA LEU A 203 0.17 10.18 14.32
C LEU A 203 1.38 9.54 13.65
N ALA A 204 1.42 9.63 12.31
CA ALA A 204 2.63 9.40 11.55
C ALA A 204 3.67 10.51 11.84
N PRO A 205 4.98 10.22 11.71
CA PRO A 205 6.02 11.23 11.90
C PRO A 205 5.85 12.39 10.90
N GLN A 206 5.77 13.63 11.39
CA GLN A 206 5.56 14.81 10.53
C GLN A 206 6.62 14.94 9.42
N ALA A 207 7.86 14.54 9.69
CA ALA A 207 8.93 14.54 8.70
C ALA A 207 8.65 13.65 7.48
N GLU A 208 7.87 12.57 7.68
CA GLU A 208 7.47 11.66 6.61
C GLU A 208 6.19 12.12 5.93
N VAL A 209 5.20 12.62 6.70
CA VAL A 209 3.97 13.21 6.14
C VAL A 209 4.29 14.35 5.18
N LYS A 210 5.23 15.23 5.52
CA LYS A 210 5.69 16.34 4.66
C LYS A 210 6.28 15.91 3.31
N LYS A 211 6.64 14.64 3.13
CA LYS A 211 7.13 14.10 1.84
C LYS A 211 5.99 13.76 0.88
N PHE A 212 4.75 13.78 1.36
CA PHE A 212 3.53 13.56 0.58
C PHE A 212 2.72 14.85 0.61
N SER A 213 2.88 15.66 -0.44
CA SER A 213 2.14 16.92 -0.62
C SER A 213 0.62 16.72 -0.54
N GLU A 214 0.16 15.54 -0.93
CA GLU A 214 -1.24 15.13 -0.95
C GLU A 214 -1.80 14.88 0.45
N LEU A 215 -0.93 14.69 1.45
CA LEU A 215 -1.27 14.44 2.85
C LEU A 215 -1.05 15.67 3.76
N SER A 216 -0.61 16.80 3.18
CA SER A 216 -0.41 18.04 3.92
C SER A 216 -1.77 18.73 4.11
N ILE A 217 -2.40 18.47 5.26
CA ILE A 217 -3.60 19.18 5.74
C ILE A 217 -3.17 20.43 6.51
#